data_AF-A0AA36CGX3-F1
#
_entry.id   AF-A0AA36CGX3-F1
#
_cell.length_a   1.000
_cell.length_b   1.000
_cell.length_c   1.000
_cell.angle_alpha   90.00
_cell.angle_beta   90.00
_cell.angle_gamma   90.00
#
_symmetry.space_group_name_H-M   'P 1'
#
loop_
_entity.id
_entity.type
_entity.pdbx_description
1 polymer ?
#
loop_
_entity_poly.entity_id
_entity_poly.type
_entity_poly.pdbx_seq_one_letter_code
_entity_poly.pdbx_strand_id
1 'polypeptide(L)'
;MSIFLIVLIAIVTALVLGSFYVWYLVRHSRNSTRKRKMVRTLAVMGSGGHTTEMCCVLENLSSAYKEFSLVIADTDQISQGKVEELAKFKENSRIEWIPRSREVGQSYITSVFTTLRAFYYSLAVVWRFSPDLVLTNGPGTCIPICVAAALFDIFRLRDTTIVFVESICRVQSLSLTGAILYFSGLADDEVRYEFRQVKKEDDNLEKLHRDLEKKGIQFKPKSVEEIYKEVAAEDTDNWANIRGPHENEDNSEYFKIQAAHPLDPQAQVADQQALAGLVELGFDEWTANLALLRTGNAGIETAVTWIVERSNDSDFDSGSSDDEDEADEGREQPAGMGASQSTGEGAGPSNAVGFDVIKALAKNARTHKMVFVANMSLKMGAGKLAAQVGHACLAVYQKAVSTEEGRAGIQSWERMGAVKVVLKGESTEQLMELLKQAKEVGCSAYLVADAGYTQIPAGSRTVLGVFGPKEAVDSVCGQLKLL
;
A
#
# COMPACT_ATOMS: atom_id res chain seq x y z
N MET A 1 12.37 -10.15 -53.32
CA MET A 1 13.48 -9.76 -52.42
C MET A 1 13.89 -11.03 -51.68
N SER A 2 15.12 -11.52 -51.87
CA SER A 2 15.54 -12.84 -51.33
C SER A 2 15.45 -12.85 -49.80
N ILE A 3 15.00 -13.95 -49.19
CA ILE A 3 14.92 -14.13 -47.73
C ILE A 3 16.24 -13.71 -47.05
N PHE A 4 17.37 -14.04 -47.69
CA PHE A 4 18.71 -13.62 -47.27
C PHE A 4 18.87 -12.10 -47.09
N LEU A 5 18.31 -11.28 -47.99
CA LEU A 5 18.41 -9.82 -47.89
C LEU A 5 17.55 -9.27 -46.75
N ILE A 6 16.38 -9.87 -46.49
CA ILE A 6 15.52 -9.49 -45.36
C ILE A 6 16.26 -9.79 -44.04
N VAL A 7 16.83 -10.98 -43.92
CA VAL A 7 17.59 -11.40 -42.74
C VAL A 7 18.82 -10.51 -42.53
N LEU A 8 19.57 -10.21 -43.59
CA LEU A 8 20.73 -9.33 -43.51
C LEU A 8 20.35 -7.92 -43.05
N ILE A 9 19.28 -7.34 -43.60
CA ILE A 9 18.77 -6.03 -43.18
C ILE A 9 18.35 -6.06 -41.71
N ALA A 10 17.66 -7.12 -41.26
CA ALA A 10 17.25 -7.26 -39.87
C ALA A 10 18.46 -7.32 -38.92
N ILE A 11 19.50 -8.09 -39.26
CA ILE A 11 20.74 -8.19 -38.47
C ILE A 11 21.45 -6.84 -38.40
N VAL A 12 21.65 -6.17 -39.54
CA VAL A 12 22.31 -4.85 -39.57
C VAL A 12 21.53 -3.82 -38.77
N THR A 13 20.20 -3.83 -38.89
CA THR A 13 19.33 -2.92 -38.13
C THR A 13 19.44 -3.20 -36.62
N ALA A 14 19.43 -4.47 -36.21
CA ALA A 14 19.59 -4.85 -34.81
C ALA A 14 20.97 -4.43 -34.24
N LEU A 15 22.05 -4.59 -35.01
CA LEU A 15 23.39 -4.14 -34.62
C LEU A 15 23.47 -2.62 -34.46
N VAL A 16 22.87 -1.87 -35.39
CA VAL A 16 22.83 -0.40 -35.33
C VAL A 16 22.03 0.06 -34.11
N LEU A 17 20.82 -0.46 -33.91
CA LEU A 17 19.99 -0.14 -32.73
C LEU A 17 20.69 -0.53 -31.43
N GLY A 18 21.32 -1.70 -31.40
CA GLY A 18 22.13 -2.17 -30.27
C GLY A 18 23.28 -1.23 -29.94
N SER A 19 23.97 -0.69 -30.96
CA SER A 19 25.05 0.27 -30.75
C SER A 19 24.57 1.60 -30.15
N PHE A 20 23.42 2.12 -30.61
CA PHE A 20 22.80 3.32 -30.04
C PHE A 20 22.37 3.09 -28.58
N TYR A 21 21.78 1.94 -28.29
CA TYR A 21 21.35 1.57 -26.95
C TYR A 21 22.53 1.36 -25.99
N VAL A 22 23.59 0.66 -26.41
CA VAL A 22 24.81 0.53 -25.59
C VAL A 22 25.43 1.90 -25.30
N TRP A 23 25.43 2.79 -26.28
CA TRP A 23 25.94 4.15 -26.08
C TRP A 23 25.08 4.99 -25.14
N TYR A 24 23.75 4.83 -25.20
CA TYR A 24 22.82 5.38 -24.22
C TYR A 24 23.18 4.90 -22.79
N LEU A 25 23.34 3.59 -22.60
CA LEU A 25 23.72 3.02 -21.31
C LEU A 25 25.07 3.54 -20.80
N VAL A 26 26.10 3.58 -21.65
CA VAL A 26 27.44 4.09 -21.28
C VAL A 26 27.40 5.56 -20.89
N ARG A 27 26.56 6.35 -21.55
CA ARG A 27 26.38 7.77 -21.23
C ARG A 27 25.75 7.95 -19.85
N HIS A 28 24.66 7.24 -19.59
CA HIS A 28 23.89 7.38 -18.36
C HIS A 28 24.52 6.67 -17.16
N SER A 29 25.38 5.68 -17.39
CA SER A 29 26.26 5.11 -16.37
C SER A 29 27.33 6.10 -15.87
N ARG A 30 27.67 7.13 -16.67
CA ARG A 30 28.60 8.18 -16.25
C ARG A 30 27.78 9.29 -15.58
N ASN A 31 27.89 9.42 -14.25
CA ASN A 31 27.30 10.52 -13.47
C ASN A 31 27.73 11.89 -14.03
N SER A 32 27.02 12.36 -15.03
CA SER A 32 27.29 13.59 -15.72
C SER A 32 26.70 14.71 -14.88
N THR A 33 27.53 15.29 -14.02
CA THR A 33 27.27 16.51 -13.25
C THR A 33 27.24 17.74 -14.17
N ARG A 34 26.45 17.68 -15.24
CA ARG A 34 26.30 18.80 -16.16
C ARG A 34 25.46 19.87 -15.47
N LYS A 35 26.13 20.88 -14.91
CA LYS A 35 25.49 22.05 -14.31
C LYS A 35 24.62 22.76 -15.35
N ARG A 36 23.30 22.56 -15.30
CA ARG A 36 22.33 23.33 -16.09
C ARG A 36 21.86 24.54 -15.26
N LYS A 37 21.77 25.71 -15.91
CA LYS A 37 21.27 26.94 -15.27
C LYS A 37 19.75 26.90 -15.01
N MET A 38 19.02 26.12 -15.81
CA MET A 38 17.57 25.91 -15.70
C MET A 38 17.26 24.48 -16.15
N VAL A 39 16.35 23.81 -15.44
CA VAL A 39 15.92 22.44 -15.74
C VAL A 39 14.42 22.44 -16.02
N ARG A 40 14.03 21.90 -17.18
CA ARG A 40 12.63 21.64 -17.54
C ARG A 40 12.23 20.25 -17.07
N THR A 41 11.23 20.17 -16.20
CA THR A 41 10.84 18.94 -15.51
C THR A 41 9.49 18.45 -15.99
N LEU A 42 9.47 17.25 -16.57
CA LEU A 42 8.24 16.52 -16.88
C LEU A 42 7.95 15.62 -15.69
N ALA A 43 6.86 15.88 -14.97
CA ALA A 43 6.47 15.09 -13.82
C ALA A 43 5.25 14.24 -14.17
N VAL A 44 5.34 12.93 -13.99
CA VAL A 44 4.20 12.02 -14.18
C VAL A 44 3.46 11.93 -12.86
N MET A 45 2.24 12.45 -12.83
CA MET A 45 1.37 12.39 -11.66
C MET A 45 0.70 11.01 -11.64
N GLY A 46 1.16 10.13 -10.73
CA GLY A 46 0.49 8.85 -10.49
C GLY A 46 -0.90 9.04 -9.91
N SER A 47 -1.69 7.97 -9.75
CA SER A 47 -3.03 8.08 -9.17
C SER A 47 -3.07 7.92 -7.66
N GLY A 48 -3.90 8.75 -7.00
CA GLY A 48 -4.19 8.66 -5.57
C GLY A 48 -2.99 9.01 -4.66
N GLY A 49 -2.46 7.99 -3.97
CA GLY A 49 -1.33 8.16 -3.05
C GLY A 49 -0.02 8.57 -3.76
N HIS A 50 0.13 8.15 -5.02
CA HIS A 50 1.29 8.49 -5.84
C HIS A 50 1.30 9.97 -6.27
N THR A 51 0.15 10.55 -6.57
CA THR A 51 0.01 12.00 -6.84
C THR A 51 0.62 12.81 -5.72
N THR A 52 0.32 12.43 -4.48
CA THR A 52 0.72 13.21 -3.31
C THR A 52 2.21 13.04 -3.01
N GLU A 53 2.75 11.83 -3.21
CA GLU A 53 4.20 11.57 -3.26
C GLU A 53 4.88 12.54 -4.24
N MET A 54 4.36 12.64 -5.46
CA MET A 54 4.94 13.45 -6.52
C MET A 54 4.82 14.95 -6.22
N CYS A 55 3.66 15.43 -5.76
CA CYS A 55 3.49 16.82 -5.34
C CYS A 55 4.53 17.23 -4.29
N CYS A 56 4.75 16.38 -3.28
CA CYS A 56 5.71 16.68 -2.24
C CYS A 56 7.15 16.77 -2.78
N VAL A 57 7.53 15.86 -3.69
CA VAL A 57 8.86 15.96 -4.34
C VAL A 57 8.99 17.27 -5.10
N LEU A 58 7.98 17.65 -5.88
CA LEU A 58 7.98 18.85 -6.73
C LEU A 58 7.98 20.16 -5.93
N GLU A 59 7.27 20.22 -4.80
CA GLU A 59 7.24 21.36 -3.89
C GLU A 59 8.62 21.64 -3.29
N ASN A 60 9.39 20.59 -3.00
CA ASN A 60 10.70 20.69 -2.38
C ASN A 60 11.87 20.75 -3.37
N LEU A 61 11.61 20.82 -4.68
CA LEU A 61 12.65 21.05 -5.68
C LEU A 61 13.25 22.47 -5.56
N SER A 62 14.57 22.56 -5.72
CA SER A 62 15.29 23.84 -5.66
C SER A 62 14.87 24.85 -6.74
N SER A 63 15.27 26.11 -6.60
CA SER A 63 14.98 27.19 -7.54
C SER A 63 15.59 27.02 -8.96
N ALA A 64 16.41 25.98 -9.18
CA ALA A 64 16.92 25.62 -10.51
C ALA A 64 15.84 24.98 -11.42
N TYR A 65 14.77 24.46 -10.83
CA TYR A 65 13.64 23.84 -11.53
C TYR A 65 12.51 24.87 -11.69
N LYS A 66 12.37 25.43 -12.89
CA LYS A 66 11.49 26.59 -13.14
C LYS A 66 10.35 26.33 -14.11
N GLU A 67 10.45 25.31 -14.95
CA GLU A 67 9.41 24.97 -15.93
C GLU A 67 8.95 23.53 -15.70
N PHE A 68 7.63 23.36 -15.57
CA PHE A 68 7.02 22.08 -15.23
C PHE A 68 5.97 21.67 -16.25
N SER A 69 5.97 20.39 -16.63
CA SER A 69 4.87 19.78 -17.38
C SER A 69 4.36 18.61 -16.56
N LEU A 70 3.15 18.72 -16.04
CA LEU A 70 2.51 17.76 -15.14
C LEU A 70 1.62 16.86 -15.98
N VAL A 71 1.98 15.59 -16.09
CA VAL A 71 1.24 14.61 -16.90
C VAL A 71 0.26 13.86 -16.01
N ILE A 72 -1.02 13.86 -16.37
CA ILE A 72 -2.10 13.17 -15.65
C ILE A 72 -2.75 12.14 -16.58
N ALA A 73 -3.17 11.01 -16.02
CA ALA A 73 -3.96 10.04 -16.75
C ALA A 73 -5.43 10.50 -16.91
N ASP A 74 -6.02 10.35 -18.10
CA ASP A 74 -7.39 10.82 -18.42
C ASP A 74 -8.48 10.36 -17.43
N THR A 75 -8.31 9.20 -16.80
CA THR A 75 -9.28 8.59 -15.88
C THR A 75 -9.05 8.92 -14.40
N ASP A 76 -8.17 9.87 -14.09
CA ASP A 76 -7.78 10.18 -12.71
C ASP A 76 -8.33 11.52 -12.19
N GLN A 77 -9.64 11.55 -11.92
CA GLN A 77 -10.36 12.73 -11.43
C GLN A 77 -9.96 13.15 -10.00
N ILE A 78 -9.52 12.19 -9.18
CA ILE A 78 -9.15 12.44 -7.77
C ILE A 78 -7.85 13.25 -7.68
N SER A 79 -6.91 12.96 -8.58
CA SER A 79 -5.62 13.66 -8.63
C SER A 79 -5.72 15.07 -9.21
N GLN A 80 -6.70 15.33 -10.09
CA GLN A 80 -6.83 16.58 -10.84
C GLN A 80 -6.78 17.82 -9.94
N GLY A 81 -7.60 17.87 -8.88
CA GLY A 81 -7.66 19.04 -7.99
C GLY A 81 -6.31 19.38 -7.35
N LYS A 82 -5.56 18.37 -6.90
CA LYS A 82 -4.22 18.55 -6.30
C LYS A 82 -3.20 19.05 -7.31
N VAL A 83 -3.27 18.56 -8.55
CA VAL A 83 -2.35 18.97 -9.61
C VAL A 83 -2.63 20.40 -10.06
N GLU A 84 -3.90 20.81 -10.12
CA GLU A 84 -4.29 22.18 -10.43
C GLU A 84 -3.85 23.18 -9.34
N GLU A 85 -3.93 22.80 -8.07
CA GLU A 85 -3.38 23.60 -6.96
C GLU A 85 -1.86 23.75 -7.06
N LEU A 86 -1.15 22.64 -7.31
CA LEU A 86 0.29 22.67 -7.53
C LEU A 86 0.66 23.53 -8.74
N ALA A 87 -0.14 23.48 -9.81
CA ALA A 87 0.08 24.24 -11.01
C ALA A 87 -0.08 25.76 -10.76
N LYS A 88 -1.05 26.16 -9.94
CA LYS A 88 -1.19 27.55 -9.49
C LYS A 88 0.00 28.02 -8.67
N PHE A 89 0.55 27.15 -7.82
CA PHE A 89 1.72 27.48 -6.99
C PHE A 89 3.01 27.60 -7.82
N LYS A 90 3.13 26.87 -8.93
CA LYS A 90 4.26 26.95 -9.86
C LYS A 90 3.82 27.68 -11.13
N GLU A 91 3.94 29.01 -11.15
CA GLU A 91 3.46 29.90 -12.24
C GLU A 91 3.82 29.48 -13.69
N ASN A 92 4.89 28.69 -13.88
CA ASN A 92 5.32 28.15 -15.17
C ASN A 92 5.07 26.64 -15.30
N SER A 93 3.86 26.20 -14.96
CA SER A 93 3.45 24.80 -15.07
C SER A 93 2.35 24.64 -16.12
N ARG A 94 2.38 23.51 -16.82
CA ARG A 94 1.36 23.11 -17.78
C ARG A 94 0.87 21.70 -17.47
N ILE A 95 -0.41 21.46 -17.70
CA ILE A 95 -1.03 20.15 -17.47
C ILE A 95 -1.23 19.48 -18.83
N GLU A 96 -0.74 18.25 -18.96
CA GLU A 96 -0.86 17.42 -20.16
C GLU A 96 -1.59 16.13 -19.80
N TRP A 97 -2.49 15.70 -20.66
CA TRP A 97 -3.36 14.54 -20.43
C TRP A 97 -2.96 13.39 -21.33
N ILE A 98 -2.83 12.18 -20.76
CA ILE A 98 -2.56 10.97 -21.53
C ILE A 98 -3.51 9.83 -21.17
N PRO A 99 -3.82 8.93 -22.12
CA PRO A 99 -4.59 7.73 -21.82
C PRO A 99 -3.89 6.88 -20.76
N ARG A 100 -4.66 6.32 -19.82
CA ARG A 100 -4.13 5.38 -18.82
C ARG A 100 -3.64 4.11 -19.52
N SER A 101 -2.44 3.64 -19.15
CA SER A 101 -1.85 2.45 -19.78
C SER A 101 -2.54 1.14 -19.42
N ARG A 102 -3.12 1.06 -18.21
CA ARG A 102 -3.89 -0.09 -17.75
C ARG A 102 -4.98 0.35 -16.78
N GLU A 103 -6.21 -0.09 -17.01
CA GLU A 103 -7.31 0.10 -16.05
C GLU A 103 -7.35 -0.99 -14.98
N VAL A 104 -7.96 -0.66 -13.84
CA VAL A 104 -8.14 -1.62 -12.74
C VAL A 104 -8.98 -2.80 -13.23
N GLY A 105 -8.50 -4.02 -13.03
CA GLY A 105 -9.16 -5.24 -13.52
C GLY A 105 -8.91 -5.59 -15.00
N GLN A 106 -8.20 -4.76 -15.76
CA GLN A 106 -7.84 -5.09 -17.15
C GLN A 106 -6.80 -6.22 -17.21
N SER A 107 -6.96 -7.15 -18.14
CA SER A 107 -5.98 -8.21 -18.40
C SER A 107 -4.62 -7.64 -18.83
N TYR A 108 -3.53 -8.32 -18.49
CA TYR A 108 -2.17 -7.95 -18.92
C TYR A 108 -2.05 -7.91 -20.45
N ILE A 109 -2.72 -8.82 -21.17
CA ILE A 109 -2.64 -8.88 -22.64
C ILE A 109 -3.34 -7.68 -23.26
N THR A 110 -4.57 -7.36 -22.83
CA THR A 110 -5.30 -6.21 -23.37
C THR A 110 -4.65 -4.90 -22.96
N SER A 111 -3.92 -4.87 -21.84
CA SER A 111 -3.18 -3.70 -21.40
C SER A 111 -2.03 -3.31 -22.34
N VAL A 112 -1.54 -4.23 -23.18
CA VAL A 112 -0.53 -3.91 -24.21
C VAL A 112 -1.06 -2.86 -25.19
N PHE A 113 -2.31 -3.02 -25.67
CA PHE A 113 -2.90 -2.09 -26.64
C PHE A 113 -3.16 -0.71 -26.04
N THR A 114 -3.63 -0.64 -24.79
CA THR A 114 -3.83 0.63 -24.09
C THR A 114 -2.49 1.31 -23.76
N THR A 115 -1.46 0.54 -23.43
CA THR A 115 -0.09 1.04 -23.24
C THR A 115 0.51 1.59 -24.55
N LEU A 116 0.30 0.91 -25.69
CA LEU A 116 0.74 1.40 -27.00
C LEU A 116 0.02 2.69 -27.40
N ARG A 117 -1.28 2.79 -27.11
CA ARG A 117 -2.02 4.04 -27.29
C ARG A 117 -1.42 5.14 -26.42
N ALA A 118 -1.17 4.90 -25.13
CA ALA A 118 -0.54 5.87 -24.24
C ALA A 118 0.88 6.28 -24.72
N PHE A 119 1.63 5.37 -25.32
CA PHE A 119 2.94 5.62 -25.92
C PHE A 119 2.90 6.62 -27.06
N TYR A 120 1.92 6.52 -27.96
CA TYR A 120 1.75 7.50 -29.04
C TYR A 120 1.56 8.93 -28.51
N TYR A 121 0.71 9.11 -27.49
CA TYR A 121 0.52 10.42 -26.85
C TYR A 121 1.78 10.87 -26.10
N SER A 122 2.47 9.94 -25.45
CA SER A 122 3.73 10.22 -24.74
C SER A 122 4.81 10.75 -25.66
N LEU A 123 4.94 10.22 -26.89
CA LEU A 123 5.86 10.75 -27.89
C LEU A 123 5.57 12.22 -28.21
N ALA A 124 4.30 12.58 -28.37
CA ALA A 124 3.90 13.96 -28.65
C ALA A 124 4.22 14.90 -27.47
N VAL A 125 3.91 14.49 -26.25
CA VAL A 125 4.17 15.26 -25.03
C VAL A 125 5.68 15.49 -24.85
N VAL A 126 6.48 14.43 -24.92
CA VAL A 126 7.93 14.51 -24.73
C VAL A 126 8.59 15.34 -25.86
N TRP A 127 8.15 15.19 -27.11
CA TRP A 127 8.65 15.99 -28.23
C TRP A 127 8.36 17.49 -28.03
N ARG A 128 7.12 17.83 -27.67
CA ARG A 128 6.65 19.22 -27.52
C ARG A 128 7.21 19.91 -26.28
N PHE A 129 7.34 19.20 -25.16
CA PHE A 129 7.94 19.77 -23.95
C PHE A 129 9.46 19.80 -24.00
N SER A 130 10.05 18.74 -24.56
CA SER A 130 11.48 18.51 -24.59
C SER A 130 12.12 18.54 -23.19
N PRO A 131 11.73 17.64 -22.29
CA PRO A 131 12.20 17.65 -20.90
C PRO A 131 13.72 17.49 -20.79
N ASP A 132 14.27 18.11 -19.75
CA ASP A 132 15.65 17.88 -19.31
C ASP A 132 15.68 16.81 -18.20
N LEU A 133 14.60 16.73 -17.41
CA LEU A 133 14.35 15.74 -16.36
C LEU A 133 12.93 15.18 -16.50
N VAL A 134 12.80 13.85 -16.46
CA VAL A 134 11.53 13.15 -16.26
C VAL A 134 11.53 12.61 -14.84
N LEU A 135 10.56 13.04 -14.05
CA LEU A 135 10.35 12.56 -12.69
C LEU A 135 9.06 11.76 -12.66
N THR A 136 9.13 10.53 -12.15
CA THR A 136 7.95 9.67 -12.12
C THR A 136 7.95 8.77 -10.89
N ASN A 137 6.77 8.41 -10.42
CA ASN A 137 6.53 7.33 -9.47
C ASN A 137 5.43 6.40 -10.00
N GLY A 138 5.30 5.20 -9.44
CA GLY A 138 4.36 4.16 -9.95
C GLY A 138 2.95 4.71 -10.16
N PRO A 139 2.44 4.70 -11.41
CA PRO A 139 1.66 3.58 -11.97
C PRO A 139 2.15 3.19 -13.38
N GLY A 140 1.58 2.15 -13.99
CA GLY A 140 1.99 1.64 -15.32
C GLY A 140 2.02 2.70 -16.44
N THR A 141 1.26 3.79 -16.28
CA THR A 141 1.22 4.94 -17.20
C THR A 141 2.56 5.68 -17.35
N CYS A 142 3.49 5.53 -16.41
CA CYS A 142 4.81 6.15 -16.57
C CYS A 142 5.73 5.44 -17.56
N ILE A 143 5.51 4.15 -17.84
CA ILE A 143 6.35 3.37 -18.77
C ILE A 143 6.35 4.02 -20.16
N PRO A 144 5.20 4.31 -20.79
CA PRO A 144 5.15 5.03 -22.07
C PRO A 144 5.99 6.31 -22.13
N ILE A 145 5.94 7.13 -21.08
CA ILE A 145 6.66 8.40 -21.02
C ILE A 145 8.16 8.17 -20.91
N CYS A 146 8.58 7.26 -20.02
CA CYS A 146 9.99 6.93 -19.85
C CYS A 146 10.57 6.32 -21.13
N VAL A 147 9.85 5.41 -21.78
CA VAL A 147 10.26 4.81 -23.06
C VAL A 147 10.33 5.89 -24.15
N ALA A 148 9.37 6.82 -24.22
CA ALA A 148 9.41 7.91 -25.20
C ALA A 148 10.60 8.85 -24.98
N ALA A 149 10.89 9.23 -23.73
CA ALA A 149 12.05 10.04 -23.37
C ALA A 149 13.38 9.34 -23.71
N ALA A 150 13.51 8.07 -23.34
CA ALA A 150 14.69 7.27 -23.67
C ALA A 150 14.85 7.09 -25.18
N LEU A 151 13.77 6.88 -25.94
CA LEU A 151 13.80 6.79 -27.40
C LEU A 151 14.41 8.06 -28.02
N PHE A 152 13.96 9.24 -27.58
CA PHE A 152 14.52 10.51 -28.08
C PHE A 152 15.99 10.72 -27.68
N ASP A 153 16.44 10.18 -26.54
CA ASP A 153 17.86 10.24 -26.13
C ASP A 153 18.74 9.24 -26.91
N ILE A 154 18.27 8.00 -27.10
CA ILE A 154 18.92 6.97 -27.90
C ILE A 154 19.24 7.48 -29.31
N PHE A 155 18.29 8.18 -29.95
CA PHE A 155 18.48 8.80 -31.27
C PHE A 155 19.13 10.19 -31.23
N ARG A 156 19.65 10.64 -30.08
CA ARG A 156 20.31 11.93 -29.86
C ARG A 156 19.52 13.16 -30.25
N LEU A 157 18.21 13.04 -30.16
CA LEU A 157 17.31 14.17 -30.36
C LEU A 157 17.24 15.01 -29.08
N ARG A 158 17.36 14.40 -27.88
CA ARG A 158 17.30 15.10 -26.58
C ARG A 158 18.12 14.42 -25.49
N ASP A 159 18.86 15.21 -24.70
CA ASP A 159 19.56 14.73 -23.51
C ASP A 159 18.65 14.81 -22.28
N THR A 160 18.01 13.69 -21.91
CA THR A 160 16.98 13.64 -20.86
C THR A 160 17.42 12.75 -19.71
N THR A 161 17.30 13.22 -18.46
CA THR A 161 17.50 12.36 -17.29
C THR A 161 16.18 11.79 -16.80
N ILE A 162 16.08 10.49 -16.55
CA ILE A 162 14.88 9.81 -16.05
C ILE A 162 15.10 9.36 -14.61
N VAL A 163 14.29 9.88 -13.69
CA VAL A 163 14.29 9.51 -12.27
C VAL A 163 12.99 8.81 -11.94
N PHE A 164 13.09 7.53 -11.56
CA PHE A 164 11.98 6.75 -11.04
C PHE A 164 12.04 6.68 -9.52
N VAL A 165 10.96 7.10 -8.87
CA VAL A 165 10.77 7.01 -7.42
C VAL A 165 9.82 5.84 -7.14
N GLU A 166 10.34 4.77 -6.57
CA GLU A 166 9.50 3.64 -6.16
C GLU A 166 8.61 4.04 -4.97
N SER A 167 7.41 3.51 -4.91
CA SER A 167 6.44 3.89 -3.89
C SER A 167 6.80 3.34 -2.51
N ILE A 168 6.55 4.14 -1.48
CA ILE A 168 6.77 3.76 -0.07
C ILE A 168 5.89 2.57 0.35
N CYS A 169 4.81 2.29 -0.36
CA CYS A 169 3.97 1.10 -0.12
C CYS A 169 4.70 -0.23 -0.42
N ARG A 170 5.86 -0.18 -1.11
CA ARG A 170 6.67 -1.35 -1.45
C ARG A 170 7.91 -1.40 -0.55
N VAL A 171 7.87 -2.32 0.42
CA VAL A 171 8.90 -2.41 1.47
C VAL A 171 10.02 -3.40 1.10
N GLN A 172 9.72 -4.43 0.31
CA GLN A 172 10.65 -5.55 0.04
C GLN A 172 10.79 -5.96 -1.43
N SER A 173 9.90 -5.52 -2.33
CA SER A 173 9.91 -5.89 -3.76
C SER A 173 9.61 -4.72 -4.67
N LEU A 174 10.23 -4.70 -5.86
CA LEU A 174 9.96 -3.71 -6.89
C LEU A 174 8.53 -3.86 -7.42
N SER A 175 7.90 -2.74 -7.75
CA SER A 175 6.71 -2.77 -8.59
C SER A 175 7.06 -3.34 -9.97
N LEU A 176 6.08 -3.91 -10.69
CA LEU A 176 6.32 -4.37 -12.06
C LEU A 176 6.90 -3.25 -12.94
N THR A 177 6.42 -2.04 -12.74
CA THR A 177 6.91 -0.83 -13.40
C THR A 177 8.36 -0.51 -13.03
N GLY A 178 8.70 -0.52 -11.74
CA GLY A 178 10.07 -0.32 -11.26
C GLY A 178 11.01 -1.41 -11.78
N ALA A 179 10.57 -2.67 -11.77
CA ALA A 179 11.32 -3.79 -12.34
C ALA A 179 11.59 -3.60 -13.84
N ILE A 180 10.58 -3.21 -14.62
CA ILE A 180 10.75 -2.94 -16.06
C ILE A 180 11.79 -1.83 -16.27
N LEU A 181 11.64 -0.68 -15.60
CA LEU A 181 12.56 0.45 -15.79
C LEU A 181 13.99 0.14 -15.32
N TYR A 182 14.13 -0.62 -14.23
CA TYR A 182 15.41 -1.02 -13.68
C TYR A 182 16.14 -2.02 -14.58
N PHE A 183 15.50 -3.15 -14.93
CA PHE A 183 16.15 -4.20 -15.72
C PHE A 183 16.35 -3.80 -17.18
N SER A 184 15.56 -2.86 -17.70
CA SER A 184 15.77 -2.27 -19.02
C SER A 184 16.82 -1.14 -19.03
N GLY A 185 17.37 -0.74 -17.88
CA GLY A 185 18.36 0.35 -17.82
C GLY A 185 17.86 1.69 -18.37
N LEU A 186 16.53 1.89 -18.43
CA LEU A 186 15.92 3.12 -18.96
C LEU A 186 15.92 4.26 -17.94
N ALA A 187 15.87 3.95 -16.65
CA ALA A 187 16.00 4.94 -15.59
C ALA A 187 17.48 5.16 -15.25
N ASP A 188 17.91 6.41 -15.19
CA ASP A 188 19.31 6.79 -14.89
C ASP A 188 19.60 6.67 -13.40
N ASP A 189 18.60 7.00 -12.58
CA ASP A 189 18.63 6.82 -11.15
C ASP A 189 17.29 6.26 -10.66
N GLU A 190 17.37 5.20 -9.85
CA GLU A 190 16.24 4.66 -9.11
C GLU A 190 16.34 5.14 -7.66
N VAL A 191 15.43 6.03 -7.25
CA VAL A 191 15.28 6.36 -5.83
C VAL A 191 14.58 5.18 -5.17
N ARG A 192 15.40 4.18 -4.82
CA ARG A 192 15.01 3.13 -3.90
C ARG A 192 14.87 3.74 -2.51
N TYR A 193 13.74 3.49 -1.87
CA TYR A 193 13.68 3.47 -0.42
C TYR A 193 14.49 2.27 0.06
N GLU A 194 15.82 2.41 0.09
CA GLU A 194 16.73 1.38 0.58
C GLU A 194 16.54 1.18 2.09
N PHE A 195 15.67 0.25 2.46
CA PHE A 195 15.59 -0.29 3.83
C PHE A 195 16.64 -1.38 4.10
N ARG A 196 17.60 -1.62 3.19
CA ARG A 196 18.67 -2.63 3.36
C ARG A 196 19.63 -2.34 4.53
N GLN A 197 19.53 -1.20 5.21
CA GLN A 197 20.26 -0.96 6.46
C GLN A 197 19.58 -1.56 7.70
N VAL A 198 18.26 -1.84 7.67
CA VAL A 198 17.52 -2.39 8.84
C VAL A 198 17.95 -3.82 9.14
N LYS A 199 18.23 -4.64 8.11
CA LYS A 199 18.69 -6.03 8.31
C LYS A 199 20.06 -6.11 9.03
N LYS A 200 20.92 -5.10 8.85
CA LYS A 200 22.18 -4.96 9.59
C LYS A 200 21.96 -4.53 11.04
N GLU A 201 20.89 -3.79 11.32
CA GLU A 201 20.53 -3.38 12.69
C GLU A 201 19.90 -4.53 13.47
N ASP A 202 19.06 -5.36 12.84
CA ASP A 202 18.52 -6.59 13.45
C ASP A 202 19.62 -7.62 13.79
N ASP A 203 20.57 -7.83 12.87
CA ASP A 203 21.74 -8.69 13.12
C ASP A 203 22.60 -8.17 14.28
N ASN A 204 22.69 -6.84 14.45
CA ASN A 204 23.37 -6.21 15.57
C ASN A 204 22.57 -6.31 16.87
N LEU A 205 21.24 -6.28 16.82
CA LEU A 205 20.35 -6.42 17.97
C LEU A 205 20.39 -7.85 18.54
N GLU A 206 20.36 -8.87 17.67
CA GLU A 206 20.53 -10.26 18.10
C GLU A 206 21.93 -10.52 18.67
N LYS A 207 22.95 -9.86 18.12
CA LYS A 207 24.31 -9.92 18.65
C LYS A 207 24.41 -9.25 20.02
N LEU A 208 23.70 -8.14 20.21
CA LEU A 208 23.59 -7.43 21.49
C LEU A 208 22.87 -8.28 22.54
N HIS A 209 21.74 -8.93 22.21
CA HIS A 209 21.05 -9.85 23.12
C HIS A 209 21.96 -11.01 23.57
N ARG A 210 22.66 -11.65 22.63
CA ARG A 210 23.65 -12.71 22.94
C ARG A 210 24.81 -12.22 23.82
N ASP A 211 25.26 -10.98 23.61
CA ASP A 211 26.33 -10.38 24.41
C ASP A 211 25.86 -9.94 25.81
N LEU A 212 24.60 -9.56 25.97
CA LEU A 212 23.97 -9.20 27.26
C LEU A 212 23.67 -10.45 28.10
N GLU A 213 23.23 -11.54 27.49
CA GLU A 213 23.07 -12.85 28.14
C GLU A 213 24.41 -13.39 28.66
N LYS A 214 25.48 -13.29 27.83
CA LYS A 214 26.85 -13.64 28.25
C LYS A 214 27.37 -12.80 29.41
N LYS A 215 26.85 -11.58 29.59
CA LYS A 215 27.21 -10.66 30.69
C LYS A 215 26.31 -10.81 31.92
N GLY A 216 25.41 -11.80 31.94
CA GLY A 216 24.63 -12.17 33.13
C GLY A 216 23.42 -11.30 33.42
N ILE A 217 22.93 -10.51 32.44
CA ILE A 217 21.71 -9.72 32.60
C ILE A 217 20.52 -10.64 32.29
N GLN A 218 19.77 -11.04 33.33
CA GLN A 218 18.58 -11.87 33.19
C GLN A 218 17.34 -10.99 32.97
N PHE A 219 16.67 -11.18 31.83
CA PHE A 219 15.32 -10.67 31.59
C PHE A 219 14.32 -11.57 32.34
N LYS A 220 13.39 -11.00 33.11
CA LYS A 220 12.30 -11.79 33.73
C LYS A 220 11.29 -12.19 32.65
N PRO A 221 11.14 -13.48 32.30
CA PRO A 221 10.05 -13.90 31.45
C PRO A 221 8.80 -14.06 32.34
N LYS A 222 7.82 -13.18 32.21
CA LYS A 222 6.45 -13.54 32.60
C LYS A 222 5.93 -14.53 31.57
N SER A 223 5.31 -15.63 31.99
CA SER A 223 4.76 -16.59 31.03
C SER A 223 3.56 -15.99 30.30
N VAL A 224 3.38 -16.40 29.05
CA VAL A 224 2.27 -15.97 28.19
C VAL A 224 0.91 -16.23 28.89
N GLU A 225 0.80 -17.33 29.63
CA GLU A 225 -0.39 -17.73 30.40
C GLU A 225 -0.71 -16.80 31.59
N GLU A 226 0.30 -16.27 32.27
CA GLU A 226 0.11 -15.29 33.36
C GLU A 226 -0.42 -13.97 32.82
N ILE A 227 0.04 -13.56 31.64
CA ILE A 227 -0.41 -12.33 30.97
C ILE A 227 -1.82 -12.52 30.39
N TYR A 228 -2.15 -13.71 29.86
CA TYR A 228 -3.51 -14.04 29.41
C TYR A 228 -4.53 -13.94 30.54
N LYS A 229 -4.19 -14.41 31.75
CA LYS A 229 -5.07 -14.27 32.94
C LYS A 229 -5.27 -12.81 33.36
N GLU A 230 -4.25 -11.97 33.21
CA GLU A 230 -4.29 -10.55 33.58
C GLU A 230 -5.18 -9.76 32.60
N VAL A 231 -5.08 -10.04 31.29
CA VAL A 231 -5.87 -9.38 30.24
C VAL A 231 -7.30 -9.93 30.16
N ALA A 232 -7.52 -11.23 30.40
CA ALA A 232 -8.87 -11.82 30.43
C ALA A 232 -9.67 -11.41 31.68
N ALA A 233 -9.00 -10.89 32.72
CA ALA A 233 -9.64 -10.35 33.91
C ALA A 233 -10.02 -8.86 33.78
N GLU A 234 -9.65 -8.19 32.67
CA GLU A 234 -10.16 -6.86 32.36
C GLU A 234 -11.61 -6.97 31.88
N ASP A 235 -12.53 -6.36 32.63
CA ASP A 235 -13.95 -6.26 32.28
C ASP A 235 -14.11 -5.38 31.03
N THR A 236 -14.10 -6.02 29.86
CA THR A 236 -14.29 -5.39 28.56
C THR A 236 -15.76 -5.30 28.15
N ASP A 237 -16.66 -5.97 28.89
CA ASP A 237 -18.09 -6.05 28.56
C ASP A 237 -18.90 -4.90 29.20
N ASN A 238 -18.39 -4.26 30.26
CA ASN A 238 -19.04 -3.13 30.94
C ASN A 238 -18.37 -1.76 30.69
N TRP A 239 -17.62 -1.60 29.60
CA TRP A 239 -17.04 -0.30 29.29
C TRP A 239 -18.11 0.67 28.78
N ALA A 240 -18.71 1.42 29.71
CA ALA A 240 -19.57 2.55 29.37
C ALA A 240 -18.78 3.56 28.53
N ASN A 241 -19.34 3.97 27.39
CA ASN A 241 -18.84 5.05 26.53
C ASN A 241 -18.35 6.23 27.40
N ILE A 242 -17.04 6.55 27.35
CA ILE A 242 -16.41 7.61 28.17
C ILE A 242 -16.95 9.02 27.81
N ARG A 243 -17.73 9.17 26.73
CA ARG A 243 -18.50 10.40 26.47
C ARG A 243 -19.93 10.23 26.95
N GLY A 244 -20.16 10.60 28.22
CA GLY A 244 -21.50 10.91 28.72
C GLY A 244 -21.98 12.28 28.23
N PRO A 245 -23.28 12.59 28.38
CA PRO A 245 -23.83 13.90 28.01
C PRO A 245 -23.23 15.01 28.89
N HIS A 246 -22.78 16.11 28.27
CA HIS A 246 -22.25 17.28 28.98
C HIS A 246 -23.30 18.39 29.07
N GLU A 247 -23.42 19.01 30.23
CA GLU A 247 -24.43 20.05 30.51
C GLU A 247 -24.32 21.30 29.60
N ASN A 248 -23.16 21.49 28.96
CA ASN A 248 -22.85 22.67 28.15
C ASN A 248 -22.88 22.42 26.62
N GLU A 249 -23.30 21.24 26.16
CA GLU A 249 -23.32 20.86 24.75
C GLU A 249 -24.72 20.42 24.31
N ASP A 250 -25.01 20.57 23.01
CA ASP A 250 -26.24 20.05 22.41
C ASP A 250 -26.19 18.52 22.36
N ASN A 251 -26.72 17.89 23.41
CA ASN A 251 -26.82 16.44 23.52
C ASN A 251 -27.98 15.84 22.69
N SER A 252 -28.65 16.62 21.82
CA SER A 252 -29.80 16.13 21.06
C SER A 252 -29.44 14.97 20.13
N GLU A 253 -28.25 14.96 19.53
CA GLU A 253 -27.77 13.82 18.74
C GLU A 253 -27.43 12.60 19.60
N TYR A 254 -26.80 12.81 20.77
CA TYR A 254 -26.51 11.72 21.73
C TYR A 254 -27.80 11.01 22.14
N PHE A 255 -28.85 11.76 22.47
CA PHE A 255 -30.16 11.20 22.81
C PHE A 255 -30.93 10.65 21.60
N LYS A 256 -30.71 11.16 20.38
CA LYS A 256 -31.27 10.57 19.15
C LYS A 256 -30.60 9.24 18.78
N ILE A 257 -29.31 9.09 19.05
CA ILE A 257 -28.55 7.86 18.84
C ILE A 257 -28.91 6.81 19.92
N GLN A 258 -29.19 7.26 21.15
CA GLN A 258 -29.75 6.40 22.20
C GLN A 258 -31.24 6.07 22.03
N ALA A 259 -32.00 6.93 21.36
CA ALA A 259 -33.40 6.67 21.07
C ALA A 259 -33.51 5.55 20.03
N ALA A 260 -34.06 4.42 20.45
CA ALA A 260 -34.22 3.21 19.66
C ALA A 260 -34.79 3.48 18.25
N HIS A 261 -34.23 2.79 17.25
CA HIS A 261 -34.64 2.86 15.86
C HIS A 261 -36.10 2.36 15.72
N PRO A 262 -37.00 3.04 14.97
CA PRO A 262 -38.43 2.69 14.87
C PRO A 262 -38.78 1.36 14.19
N LEU A 263 -37.81 0.46 13.98
CA LEU A 263 -37.98 -0.85 13.37
C LEU A 263 -37.45 -2.00 14.23
N ASP A 264 -37.10 -1.75 15.50
CA ASP A 264 -36.87 -2.86 16.43
C ASP A 264 -38.23 -3.46 16.81
N PRO A 265 -38.52 -4.73 16.43
CA PRO A 265 -39.69 -5.41 16.93
C PRO A 265 -39.56 -5.48 18.45
N GLN A 266 -40.62 -5.09 19.16
CA GLN A 266 -40.78 -5.32 20.59
C GLN A 266 -40.18 -6.67 20.96
N ALA A 267 -39.37 -6.72 22.02
CA ALA A 267 -38.72 -7.91 22.55
C ALA A 267 -39.70 -9.09 22.66
N GLN A 268 -39.84 -9.84 21.57
CA GLN A 268 -40.47 -11.14 21.57
C GLN A 268 -39.38 -12.10 22.00
N VAL A 269 -39.64 -12.83 23.07
CA VAL A 269 -38.81 -13.96 23.47
C VAL A 269 -39.25 -15.14 22.61
N ALA A 270 -38.31 -15.94 22.10
CA ALA A 270 -38.67 -17.13 21.35
C ALA A 270 -39.49 -18.08 22.24
N ASP A 271 -40.54 -18.67 21.67
CA ASP A 271 -41.31 -19.70 22.34
C ASP A 271 -40.41 -20.89 22.66
N GLN A 272 -40.14 -21.12 23.94
CA GLN A 272 -39.23 -22.16 24.41
C GLN A 272 -39.70 -23.57 24.03
N GLN A 273 -41.01 -23.78 23.86
CA GLN A 273 -41.55 -25.08 23.48
C GLN A 273 -41.31 -25.36 22.00
N ALA A 274 -41.45 -24.34 21.15
CA ALA A 274 -41.10 -24.43 19.73
C ALA A 274 -39.57 -24.51 19.51
N LEU A 275 -38.78 -23.84 20.36
CA LEU A 275 -37.32 -23.88 20.34
C LEU A 275 -36.81 -25.29 20.62
N ALA A 276 -37.32 -25.93 21.67
CA ALA A 276 -36.98 -27.32 22.00
C ALA A 276 -37.33 -28.28 20.86
N GLY A 277 -38.50 -28.10 20.23
CA GLY A 277 -38.90 -28.92 19.09
C GLY A 277 -38.01 -28.77 17.86
N LEU A 278 -37.51 -27.55 17.56
CA LEU A 278 -36.53 -27.32 16.49
C LEU A 278 -35.16 -27.92 16.80
N VAL A 279 -34.74 -27.86 18.06
CA VAL A 279 -33.48 -28.48 18.50
C VAL A 279 -33.56 -30.01 18.44
N GLU A 280 -34.70 -30.61 18.79
CA GLU A 280 -34.95 -32.06 18.61
C GLU A 280 -34.97 -32.48 17.13
N LEU A 281 -35.42 -31.60 16.22
CA LEU A 281 -35.34 -31.81 14.77
C LEU A 281 -33.91 -31.68 14.21
N GLY A 282 -32.94 -31.33 15.05
CA GLY A 282 -31.51 -31.29 14.71
C GLY A 282 -30.98 -29.91 14.29
N PHE A 283 -31.75 -28.83 14.46
CA PHE A 283 -31.28 -27.46 14.23
C PHE A 283 -30.53 -26.94 15.46
N ASP A 284 -29.46 -26.15 15.26
CA ASP A 284 -28.74 -25.55 16.38
C ASP A 284 -29.60 -24.52 17.11
N GLU A 285 -29.41 -24.41 18.43
CA GLU A 285 -30.25 -23.59 19.32
C GLU A 285 -30.29 -22.12 18.90
N TRP A 286 -29.19 -21.60 18.35
CA TRP A 286 -29.14 -20.22 17.86
C TRP A 286 -29.99 -20.02 16.60
N THR A 287 -29.83 -20.89 15.59
CA THR A 287 -30.63 -20.86 14.35
C THR A 287 -32.12 -21.07 14.63
N ALA A 288 -32.44 -22.00 15.52
CA ALA A 288 -33.80 -22.27 15.96
C ALA A 288 -34.42 -21.04 16.67
N ASN A 289 -33.68 -20.39 17.56
CA ASN A 289 -34.11 -19.17 18.26
C ASN A 289 -34.32 -18.01 17.27
N LEU A 290 -33.37 -17.79 16.36
CA LEU A 290 -33.46 -16.75 15.35
C LEU A 290 -34.63 -16.95 14.39
N ALA A 291 -34.89 -18.19 13.95
CA ALA A 291 -36.02 -18.51 13.08
C ALA A 291 -37.36 -18.24 13.76
N LEU A 292 -37.50 -18.55 15.05
CA LEU A 292 -38.70 -18.25 15.83
C LEU A 292 -38.90 -16.74 16.02
N LEU A 293 -37.85 -16.00 16.33
CA LEU A 293 -37.92 -14.54 16.47
C LEU A 293 -38.28 -13.85 15.14
N ARG A 294 -37.78 -14.36 14.02
CA ARG A 294 -38.03 -13.79 12.68
C ARG A 294 -39.38 -14.16 12.10
N THR A 295 -39.93 -15.30 12.49
CA THR A 295 -41.29 -15.71 12.13
C THR A 295 -42.34 -15.22 13.13
N GLY A 296 -41.93 -14.49 14.18
CA GLY A 296 -42.83 -13.96 15.20
C GLY A 296 -43.48 -15.06 16.06
N ASN A 297 -42.77 -16.14 16.34
CA ASN A 297 -43.25 -17.34 17.04
C ASN A 297 -44.47 -17.99 16.38
N ALA A 298 -44.55 -17.96 15.04
CA ALA A 298 -45.68 -18.55 14.29
C ALA A 298 -45.76 -20.10 14.32
N GLY A 299 -44.79 -20.76 14.96
CA GLY A 299 -44.73 -22.22 15.14
C GLY A 299 -43.53 -22.88 14.45
N ILE A 300 -43.31 -24.16 14.77
CA ILE A 300 -42.14 -24.94 14.33
C ILE A 300 -42.08 -25.05 12.80
N GLU A 301 -43.18 -25.39 12.13
CA GLU A 301 -43.20 -25.58 10.67
C GLU A 301 -42.84 -24.31 9.88
N THR A 302 -43.31 -23.15 10.33
CA THR A 302 -42.98 -21.85 9.71
C THR A 302 -41.51 -21.50 9.93
N ALA A 303 -40.97 -21.80 11.12
CA ALA A 303 -39.55 -21.62 11.41
C ALA A 303 -38.66 -22.57 10.58
N VAL A 304 -39.03 -23.85 10.42
CA VAL A 304 -38.32 -24.80 9.55
C VAL A 304 -38.33 -24.33 8.09
N THR A 305 -39.48 -23.89 7.58
CA THR A 305 -39.59 -23.37 6.20
C THR A 305 -38.66 -22.17 5.99
N TRP A 306 -38.62 -21.24 6.96
CA TRP A 306 -37.72 -20.08 6.92
C TRP A 306 -36.24 -20.47 6.92
N ILE A 307 -35.87 -21.53 7.65
CA ILE A 307 -34.50 -22.07 7.69
C ILE A 307 -34.16 -22.71 6.34
N VAL A 308 -35.03 -23.56 5.80
CA VAL A 308 -34.80 -24.33 4.56
C VAL A 308 -34.72 -23.41 3.33
N GLU A 309 -35.61 -22.43 3.20
CA GLU A 309 -35.57 -21.45 2.09
C GLU A 309 -34.26 -20.67 2.04
N ARG A 310 -33.62 -20.43 3.19
CA ARG A 310 -32.33 -19.74 3.27
C ARG A 310 -31.11 -20.65 3.18
N SER A 311 -31.30 -21.97 3.26
CA SER A 311 -30.20 -22.95 3.20
C SER A 311 -29.86 -23.40 1.78
N ASN A 312 -30.68 -23.07 0.77
CA ASN A 312 -30.53 -23.55 -0.61
C ASN A 312 -29.90 -22.56 -1.60
N ASP A 313 -29.53 -21.34 -1.18
CA ASP A 313 -28.88 -20.37 -2.08
C ASP A 313 -27.35 -20.57 -2.13
N SER A 314 -26.88 -21.71 -2.68
CA SER A 314 -25.52 -21.82 -3.22
C SER A 314 -25.22 -23.03 -4.13
N ASP A 315 -26.21 -23.61 -4.81
CA ASP A 315 -25.95 -24.60 -5.87
C ASP A 315 -26.26 -24.00 -7.25
N PHE A 316 -25.26 -23.38 -7.90
CA PHE A 316 -25.07 -23.44 -9.36
C PHE A 316 -23.63 -23.07 -9.76
N ASP A 317 -23.09 -23.99 -10.55
CA ASP A 317 -21.74 -24.24 -11.06
C ASP A 317 -21.19 -23.24 -12.10
N SER A 318 -19.86 -23.08 -12.12
CA SER A 318 -18.97 -23.19 -13.30
C SER A 318 -17.57 -22.65 -12.94
N GLY A 319 -16.45 -23.32 -13.14
CA GLY A 319 -16.16 -24.62 -13.73
C GLY A 319 -14.68 -24.64 -14.15
N SER A 320 -13.98 -25.73 -13.82
CA SER A 320 -12.68 -26.21 -14.36
C SER A 320 -11.44 -25.31 -14.22
N SER A 321 -10.21 -25.78 -13.99
CA SER A 321 -9.63 -27.12 -13.96
C SER A 321 -8.25 -27.01 -13.28
N ASP A 322 -7.93 -28.03 -12.49
CA ASP A 322 -6.66 -28.79 -12.42
C ASP A 322 -5.42 -28.17 -13.11
N ASP A 323 -4.33 -28.02 -12.35
CA ASP A 323 -3.10 -28.81 -12.59
C ASP A 323 -2.06 -28.55 -11.47
N GLU A 324 -1.89 -29.63 -10.70
CA GLU A 324 -0.71 -30.25 -10.08
C GLU A 324 0.60 -29.49 -9.75
N ASP A 325 1.13 -29.92 -8.61
CA ASP A 325 2.45 -29.74 -8.02
C ASP A 325 3.62 -30.03 -8.98
N GLU A 326 4.75 -29.34 -8.81
CA GLU A 326 6.07 -30.01 -8.76
C GLU A 326 7.16 -29.11 -8.15
N ALA A 327 8.21 -29.78 -7.70
CA ALA A 327 9.05 -29.47 -6.57
C ALA A 327 10.30 -28.61 -6.87
N ASP A 328 10.81 -28.10 -5.75
CA ASP A 328 12.14 -27.58 -5.47
C ASP A 328 13.26 -28.53 -5.94
N GLU A 329 14.29 -27.99 -6.60
CA GLU A 329 15.66 -28.51 -6.48
C GLU A 329 16.70 -27.42 -6.82
N GLY A 330 17.76 -27.41 -6.02
CA GLY A 330 18.68 -26.29 -5.86
C GLY A 330 19.63 -25.97 -7.01
N ARG A 331 20.26 -24.79 -6.93
CA ARG A 331 21.64 -24.64 -7.39
C ARG A 331 22.38 -23.47 -6.74
N GLU A 332 23.66 -23.73 -6.57
CA GLU A 332 24.62 -23.14 -5.65
C GLU A 332 25.13 -21.75 -6.07
N GLN A 333 25.57 -20.99 -5.06
CA GLN A 333 26.47 -19.85 -5.21
C GLN A 333 27.84 -20.32 -5.71
N PRO A 334 28.64 -19.38 -6.24
CA PRO A 334 29.98 -19.26 -5.67
C PRO A 334 30.31 -17.83 -5.22
N ALA A 335 31.07 -17.81 -4.14
CA ALA A 335 31.71 -16.67 -3.52
C ALA A 335 32.92 -16.17 -4.32
N GLY A 336 33.33 -14.92 -4.06
CA GLY A 336 34.75 -14.61 -3.95
C GLY A 336 35.24 -13.31 -4.57
N MET A 337 35.78 -12.46 -3.68
CA MET A 337 36.95 -11.57 -3.83
C MET A 337 36.73 -10.08 -4.15
N GLY A 338 37.32 -9.25 -3.28
CA GLY A 338 37.91 -7.96 -3.70
C GLY A 338 37.60 -6.76 -2.82
N ALA A 339 38.16 -6.69 -1.62
CA ALA A 339 38.21 -5.46 -0.83
C ALA A 339 39.23 -4.47 -1.44
N SER A 340 38.89 -3.18 -1.47
CA SER A 340 39.88 -2.11 -1.32
C SER A 340 39.21 -0.86 -0.74
N GLN A 341 39.64 -0.52 0.47
CA GLN A 341 39.42 0.78 1.10
C GLN A 341 40.39 1.78 0.47
N SER A 342 39.93 3.01 0.23
CA SER A 342 40.81 4.17 0.21
C SER A 342 40.15 5.32 0.94
N THR A 343 40.92 5.86 1.88
CA THR A 343 40.67 7.01 2.74
C THR A 343 40.90 8.31 1.97
N GLY A 344 40.18 9.36 2.34
CA GLY A 344 40.41 10.72 1.83
C GLY A 344 39.49 11.73 2.50
N GLU A 345 40.01 12.41 3.51
CA GLU A 345 39.40 13.53 4.23
C GLU A 345 39.32 14.81 3.39
N GLY A 346 38.28 15.61 3.63
CA GLY A 346 38.35 17.08 3.59
C GLY A 346 37.97 17.82 2.30
N ALA A 347 36.73 18.33 2.21
CA ALA A 347 36.40 19.64 1.61
C ALA A 347 34.98 20.09 1.99
N GLY A 348 34.83 21.38 2.33
CA GLY A 348 33.59 22.03 2.82
C GLY A 348 32.40 22.06 1.83
N PRO A 349 31.30 22.77 2.17
CA PRO A 349 29.98 22.49 1.63
C PRO A 349 29.94 22.89 0.15
N SER A 350 29.99 21.88 -0.70
CA SER A 350 29.81 22.06 -2.13
C SER A 350 28.33 22.35 -2.39
N ASN A 351 28.04 23.41 -3.14
CA ASN A 351 26.72 23.73 -3.72
C ASN A 351 26.31 22.70 -4.79
N ALA A 352 26.50 21.42 -4.51
CA ALA A 352 25.91 20.31 -5.22
C ALA A 352 24.48 20.15 -4.69
N VAL A 353 23.53 20.88 -5.29
CA VAL A 353 22.12 20.48 -5.23
C VAL A 353 21.98 19.26 -6.16
N GLY A 354 22.53 18.12 -5.74
CA GLY A 354 22.57 16.90 -6.52
C GLY A 354 21.87 15.82 -5.74
N PHE A 355 20.71 15.38 -6.22
CA PHE A 355 20.08 14.06 -6.01
C PHE A 355 19.87 13.54 -4.57
N ASP A 356 20.88 13.54 -3.69
CA ASP A 356 20.80 13.22 -2.26
C ASP A 356 19.79 14.09 -1.52
N VAL A 357 19.66 15.37 -1.92
CA VAL A 357 18.67 16.29 -1.36
C VAL A 357 17.26 15.85 -1.73
N ILE A 358 17.01 15.46 -2.98
CA ILE A 358 15.69 14.96 -3.43
C ILE A 358 15.38 13.61 -2.76
N LYS A 359 16.37 12.72 -2.64
CA LYS A 359 16.27 11.43 -1.93
C LYS A 359 15.97 11.66 -0.43
N ALA A 360 16.64 12.60 0.22
CA ALA A 360 16.40 12.97 1.62
C ALA A 360 15.05 13.65 1.82
N LEU A 361 14.64 14.54 0.92
CA LEU A 361 13.34 15.22 0.97
C LEU A 361 12.20 14.24 0.77
N ALA A 362 12.28 13.33 -0.21
CA ALA A 362 11.30 12.27 -0.39
C ALA A 362 11.26 11.32 0.83
N LYS A 363 12.43 10.94 1.35
CA LYS A 363 12.57 10.07 2.53
C LYS A 363 11.98 10.68 3.80
N ASN A 364 12.15 11.99 4.00
CA ASN A 364 11.74 12.70 5.22
C ASN A 364 10.38 13.39 5.10
N ALA A 365 9.79 13.44 3.90
CA ALA A 365 8.51 14.08 3.69
C ALA A 365 7.35 13.34 4.41
N ARG A 366 7.43 12.01 4.53
CA ARG A 366 6.39 11.20 5.18
C ARG A 366 6.79 10.77 6.57
N THR A 367 6.26 11.47 7.55
CA THR A 367 6.48 11.21 8.98
C THR A 367 5.58 10.10 9.53
N HIS A 368 4.40 9.86 8.92
CA HIS A 368 3.38 8.95 9.43
C HIS A 368 2.82 8.03 8.34
N LYS A 369 2.33 6.85 8.73
CA LYS A 369 1.62 5.92 7.84
C LYS A 369 0.57 5.10 8.57
N MET A 370 -0.33 4.49 7.80
CA MET A 370 -1.36 3.58 8.29
C MET A 370 -1.20 2.21 7.63
N VAL A 371 -1.13 1.16 8.43
CA VAL A 371 -0.93 -0.22 7.99
C VAL A 371 -2.10 -1.08 8.47
N PHE A 372 -2.53 -2.01 7.62
CA PHE A 372 -3.58 -2.97 7.91
C PHE A 372 -3.03 -4.38 7.77
N VAL A 373 -3.08 -5.17 8.83
CA VAL A 373 -2.66 -6.57 8.80
C VAL A 373 -3.91 -7.45 8.74
N ALA A 374 -4.13 -8.10 7.60
CA ALA A 374 -5.29 -8.94 7.36
C ALA A 374 -5.03 -10.39 7.79
N ASN A 375 -5.95 -10.97 8.55
CA ASN A 375 -5.86 -12.36 8.99
C ASN A 375 -6.18 -13.32 7.83
N MET A 376 -5.14 -13.94 7.27
CA MET A 376 -5.25 -14.82 6.12
C MET A 376 -5.79 -16.22 6.47
N SER A 377 -5.75 -16.63 7.75
CA SER A 377 -6.35 -17.91 8.19
C SER A 377 -7.85 -17.98 7.94
N LEU A 378 -8.52 -16.83 7.92
CA LEU A 378 -9.97 -16.72 7.73
C LEU A 378 -10.40 -16.82 6.26
N LYS A 379 -9.45 -16.89 5.32
CA LYS A 379 -9.67 -17.03 3.86
C LYS A 379 -10.77 -16.09 3.32
N MET A 380 -10.75 -14.83 3.75
CA MET A 380 -11.77 -13.85 3.40
C MET A 380 -11.80 -13.58 1.90
N GLY A 381 -12.99 -13.58 1.30
CA GLY A 381 -13.19 -13.07 -0.05
C GLY A 381 -12.84 -11.59 -0.17
N ALA A 382 -12.45 -11.14 -1.38
CA ALA A 382 -11.91 -9.79 -1.62
C ALA A 382 -12.85 -8.66 -1.15
N GLY A 383 -14.17 -8.79 -1.37
CA GLY A 383 -15.14 -7.78 -0.95
C GLY A 383 -15.24 -7.65 0.57
N LYS A 384 -15.28 -8.78 1.28
CA LYS A 384 -15.31 -8.80 2.75
C LYS A 384 -14.02 -8.25 3.32
N LEU A 385 -12.88 -8.65 2.77
CA LEU A 385 -11.58 -8.15 3.18
C LEU A 385 -11.47 -6.63 3.03
N ALA A 386 -11.93 -6.08 1.90
CA ALA A 386 -11.96 -4.63 1.68
C ALA A 386 -12.85 -3.90 2.72
N ALA A 387 -14.03 -4.46 3.05
CA ALA A 387 -14.89 -3.91 4.08
C ALA A 387 -14.23 -3.91 5.47
N GLN A 388 -13.59 -5.02 5.85
CA GLN A 388 -12.89 -5.15 7.14
C GLN A 388 -11.68 -4.21 7.24
N VAL A 389 -10.94 -3.99 6.15
CA VAL A 389 -9.90 -2.95 6.07
C VAL A 389 -10.50 -1.55 6.22
N GLY A 390 -11.67 -1.30 5.63
CA GLY A 390 -12.42 -0.05 5.82
C GLY A 390 -12.78 0.20 7.29
N HIS A 391 -13.30 -0.81 7.98
CA HIS A 391 -13.60 -0.73 9.42
C HIS A 391 -12.34 -0.46 10.26
N ALA A 392 -11.25 -1.17 9.98
CA ALA A 392 -9.97 -0.96 10.67
C ALA A 392 -9.44 0.47 10.45
N CYS A 393 -9.55 0.99 9.22
CA CYS A 393 -9.12 2.34 8.86
C CYS A 393 -9.87 3.40 9.65
N LEU A 394 -11.20 3.30 9.70
CA LEU A 394 -12.02 4.28 10.41
C LEU A 394 -11.76 4.21 11.92
N ALA A 395 -11.70 3.01 12.49
CA ALA A 395 -11.49 2.83 13.92
C ALA A 395 -10.12 3.34 14.38
N VAL A 396 -9.05 3.02 13.64
CA VAL A 396 -7.71 3.50 13.99
C VAL A 396 -7.57 5.01 13.78
N TYR A 397 -8.24 5.58 12.76
CA TYR A 397 -8.31 7.02 12.54
C TYR A 397 -8.99 7.74 13.71
N GLN A 398 -10.17 7.29 14.13
CA GLN A 398 -10.90 7.86 15.26
C GLN A 398 -10.09 7.79 16.55
N LYS A 399 -9.40 6.67 16.76
CA LYS A 399 -8.51 6.49 17.90
C LYS A 399 -7.32 7.45 17.85
N ALA A 400 -6.68 7.62 16.70
CA ALA A 400 -5.56 8.54 16.55
C ALA A 400 -5.97 10.01 16.75
N VAL A 401 -7.11 10.45 16.23
CA VAL A 401 -7.59 11.84 16.37
C VAL A 401 -8.01 12.19 17.81
N SER A 402 -8.24 11.18 18.65
CA SER A 402 -8.60 11.36 20.06
C SER A 402 -7.48 11.95 20.91
N THR A 403 -6.22 11.83 20.49
CA THR A 403 -5.06 12.44 21.15
C THR A 403 -4.55 13.63 20.34
N GLU A 404 -3.94 14.61 21.01
CA GLU A 404 -3.42 15.80 20.34
C GLU A 404 -2.24 15.46 19.40
N GLU A 405 -1.34 14.60 19.87
CA GLU A 405 -0.23 14.07 19.07
C GLU A 405 -0.74 13.28 17.85
N GLY A 406 -1.73 12.41 18.05
CA GLY A 406 -2.31 11.62 16.97
C GLY A 406 -3.08 12.47 15.97
N ARG A 407 -3.74 13.56 16.41
CA ARG A 407 -4.39 14.54 15.51
C ARG A 407 -3.36 15.26 14.64
N ALA A 408 -2.24 15.71 15.19
CA ALA A 408 -1.16 16.32 14.42
C ALA A 408 -0.56 15.31 13.41
N GLY A 409 -0.38 14.05 13.85
CA GLY A 409 0.05 12.95 12.99
C GLY A 409 -0.91 12.69 11.83
N ILE A 410 -2.22 12.66 12.09
CA ILE A 410 -3.26 12.47 11.07
C ILE A 410 -3.27 13.61 10.06
N GLN A 411 -3.18 14.87 10.50
CA GLN A 411 -3.09 16.02 9.58
C GLN A 411 -1.85 15.92 8.69
N SER A 412 -0.70 15.53 9.25
CA SER A 412 0.51 15.30 8.47
C SER A 412 0.34 14.15 7.48
N TRP A 413 -0.29 13.05 7.90
CA TRP A 413 -0.55 11.88 7.06
C TRP A 413 -1.51 12.19 5.90
N GLU A 414 -2.58 12.95 6.15
CA GLU A 414 -3.55 13.41 5.15
C GLU A 414 -2.90 14.31 4.10
N ARG A 415 -2.12 15.31 4.54
CA ARG A 415 -1.33 16.18 3.64
C ARG A 415 -0.38 15.38 2.76
N MET A 416 0.14 14.26 3.28
CA MET A 416 1.06 13.37 2.59
C MET A 416 0.40 12.25 1.78
N GLY A 417 -0.92 12.30 1.61
CA GLY A 417 -1.68 11.45 0.69
C GLY A 417 -2.40 10.29 1.35
N ALA A 418 -2.49 10.29 2.68
CA ALA A 418 -3.21 9.32 3.48
C ALA A 418 -2.85 7.86 3.12
N VAL A 419 -1.55 7.56 3.09
CA VAL A 419 -0.98 6.26 2.70
C VAL A 419 -1.55 5.12 3.54
N LYS A 420 -2.02 4.09 2.85
CA LYS A 420 -2.58 2.86 3.43
C LYS A 420 -1.85 1.67 2.82
N VAL A 421 -1.32 0.80 3.66
CA VAL A 421 -0.63 -0.42 3.22
C VAL A 421 -1.33 -1.62 3.83
N VAL A 422 -1.66 -2.62 3.02
CA VAL A 422 -2.31 -3.85 3.49
C VAL A 422 -1.31 -5.01 3.43
N LEU A 423 -1.12 -5.68 4.56
CA LEU A 423 -0.16 -6.76 4.79
C LEU A 423 -0.90 -8.06 5.17
N LYS A 424 -0.24 -9.19 5.00
CA LYS A 424 -0.71 -10.52 5.39
C LYS A 424 -0.28 -10.82 6.82
N GLY A 425 -1.25 -11.13 7.67
CA GLY A 425 -1.04 -11.83 8.94
C GLY A 425 -1.52 -13.28 8.83
N GLU A 426 -0.91 -14.16 9.59
CA GLU A 426 -1.09 -15.60 9.50
C GLU A 426 -2.19 -16.11 10.43
N SER A 427 -2.38 -15.48 11.60
CA SER A 427 -3.37 -15.93 12.59
C SER A 427 -3.85 -14.81 13.53
N THR A 428 -4.90 -15.10 14.29
CA THR A 428 -5.45 -14.20 15.33
C THR A 428 -4.40 -13.89 16.40
N GLU A 429 -3.61 -14.89 16.80
CA GLU A 429 -2.56 -14.77 17.82
C GLU A 429 -1.48 -13.79 17.36
N GLN A 430 -1.04 -13.91 16.09
CA GLN A 430 -0.07 -12.97 15.52
C GLN A 430 -0.62 -11.54 15.49
N LEU A 431 -1.89 -11.36 15.10
CA LEU A 431 -2.51 -10.02 15.09
C LEU A 431 -2.61 -9.43 16.52
N MET A 432 -2.86 -10.25 17.54
CA MET A 432 -2.89 -9.77 18.92
C MET A 432 -1.50 -9.40 19.44
N GLU A 433 -0.47 -10.16 19.09
CA GLU A 433 0.92 -9.84 19.43
C GLU A 433 1.36 -8.52 18.77
N LEU A 434 1.07 -8.34 17.47
CA LEU A 434 1.33 -7.09 16.76
C LEU A 434 0.54 -5.91 17.35
N LEU A 435 -0.70 -6.12 17.79
CA LEU A 435 -1.50 -5.10 18.48
C LEU A 435 -0.82 -4.64 19.78
N LYS A 436 -0.29 -5.58 20.56
CA LYS A 436 0.42 -5.29 21.81
C LYS A 436 1.70 -4.50 21.52
N GLN A 437 2.54 -4.98 20.62
CA GLN A 437 3.78 -4.31 20.21
C GLN A 437 3.51 -2.89 19.69
N ALA A 438 2.47 -2.70 18.88
CA ALA A 438 2.06 -1.39 18.39
C ALA A 438 1.72 -0.42 19.52
N LYS A 439 0.99 -0.87 20.54
CA LYS A 439 0.66 -0.03 21.71
C LYS A 439 1.91 0.30 22.54
N GLU A 440 2.83 -0.64 22.72
CA GLU A 440 4.07 -0.46 23.48
C GLU A 440 4.99 0.61 22.86
N VAL A 441 5.06 0.67 21.53
CA VAL A 441 5.84 1.71 20.81
C VAL A 441 5.07 3.02 20.61
N GLY A 442 3.88 3.17 21.21
CA GLY A 442 3.08 4.39 21.17
C GLY A 442 2.26 4.58 19.88
N CYS A 443 2.09 3.56 19.05
CA CYS A 443 1.21 3.64 17.87
C CYS A 443 -0.27 3.54 18.28
N SER A 444 -1.13 4.23 17.55
CA SER A 444 -2.58 4.01 17.60
C SER A 444 -2.92 2.72 16.88
N ALA A 445 -3.50 1.75 17.58
CA ALA A 445 -3.86 0.47 16.98
C ALA A 445 -5.26 -0.01 17.39
N TYR A 446 -5.93 -0.70 16.47
CA TYR A 446 -7.28 -1.24 16.63
C TYR A 446 -7.44 -2.58 15.91
N LEU A 447 -7.96 -3.59 16.59
CA LEU A 447 -8.20 -4.91 16.03
C LEU A 447 -9.70 -5.12 15.80
N VAL A 448 -10.09 -5.24 14.54
CA VAL A 448 -11.49 -5.46 14.15
C VAL A 448 -11.92 -6.87 14.52
N ALA A 449 -13.10 -6.98 15.11
CA ALA A 449 -13.81 -8.24 15.29
C ALA A 449 -15.04 -8.24 14.39
N ASP A 450 -15.27 -9.36 13.68
CA ASP A 450 -16.44 -9.50 12.83
C ASP A 450 -17.69 -9.71 13.70
N ALA A 451 -18.75 -8.93 13.42
CA ALA A 451 -20.00 -9.00 14.17
C ALA A 451 -20.88 -10.22 13.78
N GLY A 452 -20.42 -11.06 12.85
CA GLY A 452 -21.10 -12.31 12.48
C GLY A 452 -22.18 -12.18 11.41
N TYR A 453 -22.31 -11.02 10.74
CA TYR A 453 -23.26 -10.82 9.64
C TYR A 453 -22.77 -11.35 8.28
N THR A 454 -21.70 -12.15 8.26
CA THR A 454 -21.02 -12.60 7.05
C THR A 454 -20.35 -13.96 7.28
N GLN A 455 -19.71 -14.52 6.24
CA GLN A 455 -19.15 -15.90 6.15
C GLN A 455 -18.10 -16.34 7.22
N ILE A 456 -17.75 -15.50 8.20
CA ILE A 456 -16.75 -15.83 9.24
C ILE A 456 -17.47 -15.92 10.59
N PRO A 457 -17.07 -16.83 11.50
CA PRO A 457 -17.65 -16.91 12.83
C PRO A 457 -17.64 -15.56 13.56
N ALA A 458 -18.75 -15.23 14.22
CA ALA A 458 -18.88 -14.02 15.03
C ALA A 458 -17.76 -13.94 16.08
N GLY A 459 -17.21 -12.74 16.30
CA GLY A 459 -16.10 -12.51 17.23
C GLY A 459 -14.70 -12.79 16.65
N SER A 460 -14.60 -13.31 15.42
CA SER A 460 -13.31 -13.55 14.77
C SER A 460 -12.55 -12.24 14.53
N ARG A 461 -11.25 -12.24 14.84
CA ARG A 461 -10.37 -11.08 14.66
C ARG A 461 -9.88 -11.02 13.21
N THR A 462 -10.36 -10.04 12.46
CA THR A 462 -10.22 -9.99 10.99
C THR A 462 -9.02 -9.17 10.54
N VAL A 463 -8.95 -7.90 10.94
CA VAL A 463 -7.94 -6.94 10.47
C VAL A 463 -7.44 -6.09 11.63
N LEU A 464 -6.13 -6.01 11.79
CA LEU A 464 -5.46 -5.07 12.68
C LEU A 464 -5.13 -3.79 11.91
N GLY A 465 -5.64 -2.63 12.34
CA GLY A 465 -5.19 -1.33 11.89
C GLY A 465 -4.13 -0.75 12.84
N VAL A 466 -3.03 -0.23 12.29
CA VAL A 466 -1.94 0.43 13.03
C VAL A 466 -1.62 1.77 12.36
N PHE A 467 -1.56 2.83 13.16
CA PHE A 467 -1.22 4.19 12.74
C PHE A 467 -0.18 4.79 13.68
N GLY A 468 0.83 5.44 13.12
CA GLY A 468 1.85 6.13 13.91
C GLY A 468 3.01 6.64 13.06
N PRO A 469 4.08 7.11 13.71
CA PRO A 469 5.34 7.44 13.06
C PRO A 469 5.83 6.29 12.20
N LYS A 470 6.34 6.60 11.02
CA LYS A 470 6.76 5.59 10.03
C LYS A 470 7.67 4.52 10.65
N GLU A 471 8.69 4.95 11.39
CA GLU A 471 9.70 4.09 12.01
C GLU A 471 9.08 3.17 13.07
N ALA A 472 8.16 3.68 13.89
CA ALA A 472 7.47 2.90 14.92
C ALA A 472 6.49 1.87 14.32
N VAL A 473 5.81 2.22 13.22
CA VAL A 473 4.95 1.26 12.51
C VAL A 473 5.80 0.20 11.79
N ASP A 474 6.96 0.56 11.24
CA ASP A 474 7.89 -0.37 10.61
C ASP A 474 8.52 -1.35 11.59
N SER A 475 8.85 -0.92 12.82
CA SER A 475 9.40 -1.84 13.83
C SER A 475 8.41 -2.94 14.25
N VAL A 476 7.11 -2.74 14.03
CA VAL A 476 6.07 -3.72 14.36
C VAL A 476 5.68 -4.56 13.14
N CYS A 477 5.42 -3.92 11.99
CA CYS A 477 4.82 -4.59 10.84
C CYS A 477 5.77 -4.78 9.64
N GLY A 478 7.00 -4.26 9.68
CA GLY A 478 7.88 -4.16 8.51
C GLY A 478 8.36 -5.50 7.93
N GLN A 479 8.30 -6.58 8.72
CA GLN A 479 8.69 -7.91 8.27
C GLN A 479 7.57 -8.64 7.50
N LEU A 480 6.32 -8.17 7.59
CA LEU A 480 5.16 -8.84 6.99
C LEU A 480 5.10 -8.62 5.47
N LYS A 481 4.55 -9.61 4.76
CA LYS A 481 4.37 -9.56 3.30
C LYS A 481 3.15 -8.74 2.92
N LEU A 482 3.18 -8.10 1.75
CA LEU A 482 2.03 -7.41 1.17
C LEU A 482 0.91 -8.40 0.82
N LEU A 483 -0.35 -7.95 1.00
CA LEU A 483 -1.57 -8.70 0.67
C LEU A 483 -1.67 -9.04 -0.83
#